data_AF-A0A1V5Z5X4-F1
#
_entry.id   AF-A0A1V5Z5X4-F1
#
_cell.length_a   1.000
_cell.length_b   1.000
_cell.length_c   1.000
_cell.angle_alpha   90.00
_cell.angle_beta   90.00
_cell.angle_gamma   90.00
#
_symmetry.space_group_name_H-M   'P 1'
#
loop_
_entity.id
_entity.type
_entity.pdbx_description
1 polymer ?
#
loop_
_entity_poly.entity_id
_entity_poly.type
_entity_poly.pdbx_seq_one_letter_code
_entity_poly.pdbx_strand_id
1 'polypeptide(L)'
;MTNHVHLLVIPKTEAALSKAVGHAHLLYTNHIHRTYKRSGHLWQGRFYSCPLDETHAYSVAAYVELNPVRAGMTTCAWEYPWSSAAAHCTGVEDASGLLDVGAWFEAMPTSRWRETLDVIVSADETVSQIRAHTRSGRPFGDETFLKNVEVSVRHVLPTLRGRPRKNGTVARRVP
;
A
#
# COMPACT_ATOMS: atom_id res chain seq x y z
N MET A 1 0.44 10.81 -9.07
CA MET A 1 0.07 10.98 -7.65
C MET A 1 0.28 12.43 -7.18
N THR A 2 -0.77 13.25 -7.08
CA THR A 2 -0.63 14.68 -6.71
C THR A 2 -0.76 14.97 -5.21
N ASN A 3 -1.42 14.09 -4.44
CA ASN A 3 -1.76 14.34 -3.03
C ASN A 3 -1.57 13.13 -2.08
N HIS A 4 -1.12 11.98 -2.57
CA HIS A 4 -0.77 10.81 -1.74
C HIS A 4 0.29 9.95 -2.46
N VAL A 5 0.87 8.96 -1.78
CA VAL A 5 1.83 8.01 -2.36
C VAL A 5 1.37 6.58 -2.07
N HIS A 6 1.71 5.64 -2.95
CA HIS A 6 1.48 4.21 -2.76
C HIS A 6 2.83 3.50 -2.74
N LEU A 7 3.03 2.60 -1.78
CA LEU A 7 4.30 1.89 -1.58
C LEU A 7 4.04 0.40 -1.46
N LEU A 8 4.82 -0.41 -2.18
CA LEU A 8 4.99 -1.85 -1.93
C LEU A 8 6.38 -2.04 -1.32
N VAL A 9 6.44 -2.59 -0.10
CA VAL A 9 7.68 -2.65 0.68
C VAL A 9 7.78 -3.92 1.50
N ILE A 10 9.01 -4.40 1.69
CA ILE A 10 9.33 -5.52 2.57
C ILE A 10 10.04 -4.95 3.82
N PRO A 11 9.34 -4.81 4.96
CA PRO A 11 9.95 -4.28 6.16
C PRO A 11 10.92 -5.29 6.78
N LYS A 12 12.15 -4.85 7.08
CA LYS A 12 13.19 -5.71 7.71
C LYS A 12 12.87 -6.14 9.14
N THR A 13 12.02 -5.39 9.84
CA THR A 13 11.58 -5.67 11.21
C THR A 13 10.13 -5.22 11.39
N GLU A 14 9.45 -5.70 12.43
CA GLU A 14 8.06 -5.35 12.75
C GLU A 14 7.83 -3.83 12.83
N ALA A 15 8.78 -3.08 13.40
CA ALA A 15 8.67 -1.63 13.56
C ALA A 15 9.24 -0.83 12.37
N ALA A 16 9.88 -1.46 11.38
CA ALA A 16 10.60 -0.76 10.32
C ALA A 16 9.67 0.09 9.45
N LEU A 17 8.51 -0.44 9.06
CA LEU A 17 7.56 0.26 8.20
C LEU A 17 7.08 1.57 8.83
N SER A 18 6.59 1.49 10.07
CA SER A 18 6.02 2.66 10.76
C SER A 18 7.07 3.72 11.06
N LYS A 19 8.29 3.30 11.45
CA LYS A 19 9.42 4.22 11.68
C LYS A 19 9.89 4.89 10.39
N ALA A 20 10.04 4.13 9.30
CA ALA A 20 10.51 4.67 8.02
C ALA A 20 9.52 5.70 7.45
N VAL A 21 8.24 5.34 7.35
CA VAL A 21 7.20 6.25 6.85
C VAL A 21 7.05 7.47 7.76
N GLY A 22 7.02 7.26 9.08
CA GLY A 22 6.93 8.36 10.04
C GLY A 22 8.09 9.34 9.94
N HIS A 23 9.32 8.84 9.80
CA HIS A 23 10.50 9.68 9.64
C HIS A 23 10.50 10.43 8.29
N ALA A 24 10.16 9.77 7.19
CA ALA A 24 10.04 10.41 5.88
C ALA A 24 8.98 11.53 5.89
N HIS A 25 7.81 11.26 6.49
CA HIS A 25 6.75 12.25 6.65
C HIS A 25 7.21 13.47 7.47
N LEU A 26 7.95 13.26 8.55
CA LEU A 26 8.50 14.33 9.40
C LEU A 26 9.51 15.19 8.62
N LEU A 27 10.48 14.56 7.95
CA LEU A 27 11.49 15.26 7.17
C LEU A 27 10.87 16.09 6.05
N TYR A 28 9.92 15.51 5.32
CA TYR A 28 9.21 16.22 4.25
C TYR A 28 8.36 17.38 4.78
N THR A 29 7.64 17.18 5.90
CA THR A 29 6.86 18.25 6.54
C THR A 29 7.75 19.42 6.96
N ASN A 30 8.89 19.12 7.59
CA ASN A 30 9.85 20.13 8.00
C ASN A 30 10.43 20.88 6.80
N HIS A 31 10.75 20.17 5.71
CA HIS A 31 11.21 20.80 4.48
C HIS A 31 10.16 21.77 3.92
N ILE A 32 8.90 21.32 3.76
CA ILE A 32 7.80 22.15 3.25
C ILE A 32 7.54 23.36 4.15
N HIS A 33 7.52 23.18 5.48
CA HIS A 33 7.32 24.28 6.42
C HIS A 33 8.42 25.34 6.32
N ARG A 34 9.69 24.92 6.20
CA ARG A 34 10.83 25.83 6.04
C ARG A 34 10.79 26.55 4.69
N THR A 35 10.61 25.80 3.60
CA THR A 35 10.62 26.33 2.23
C THR A 35 9.47 27.32 2.00
N TYR A 36 8.26 26.99 2.46
CA TYR A 36 7.06 27.79 2.19
C TYR A 36 6.61 28.64 3.37
N LYS A 37 7.38 28.71 4.47
CA LYS A 37 7.05 29.43 5.71
C LYS A 37 5.65 29.09 6.25
N ARG A 38 5.32 27.79 6.22
CA ARG A 38 4.03 27.26 6.68
C ARG A 38 4.18 26.58 8.04
N SER A 39 3.06 26.36 8.71
CA SER A 39 2.93 25.54 9.91
C SER A 39 1.61 24.76 9.89
N GLY A 40 1.48 23.76 10.77
CA GLY A 40 0.29 22.91 10.86
C GLY A 40 0.49 21.49 10.32
N HIS A 41 -0.61 20.81 10.01
CA HIS A 41 -0.57 19.42 9.53
C HIS A 41 -0.43 19.39 8.01
N LEU A 42 0.58 18.67 7.50
CA LEU A 42 0.77 18.44 6.06
C LEU A 42 0.07 17.17 5.57
N TRP A 43 0.14 16.09 6.36
CA TRP A 43 -0.42 14.79 6.01
C TRP A 43 -1.83 14.61 6.58
N GLN A 44 -2.71 13.91 5.84
CA GLN A 44 -4.12 13.70 6.21
C GLN A 44 -4.34 12.66 7.35
N GLY A 45 -3.26 12.14 7.96
CA GLY A 45 -3.34 11.22 9.09
C GLY A 45 -2.29 10.12 9.04
N ARG A 46 -2.62 8.98 9.66
CA ARG A 46 -1.80 7.76 9.60
C ARG A 46 -1.86 7.15 8.20
N PHE A 47 -0.76 6.51 7.78
CA PHE A 47 -0.76 5.73 6.56
C PHE A 47 -1.68 4.50 6.69
N TYR A 48 -2.22 4.06 5.56
CA TYR A 48 -2.90 2.78 5.43
C TYR A 48 -1.89 1.70 4.99
N SER A 49 -2.04 0.48 5.50
CA SER A 49 -1.20 -0.65 5.12
C SER A 49 -1.95 -1.96 5.29
N CYS A 50 -1.78 -2.88 4.35
CA CYS A 50 -2.25 -4.26 4.48
C CYS A 50 -1.09 -5.24 4.21
N PRO A 51 -0.92 -6.29 5.02
CA PRO A 51 -0.03 -7.40 4.68
C PRO A 51 -0.45 -8.08 3.38
N LEU A 52 0.52 -8.61 2.64
CA LEU A 52 0.35 -9.19 1.32
C LEU A 52 1.18 -10.48 1.20
N ASP A 53 0.67 -11.46 0.46
CA ASP A 53 1.45 -12.65 0.08
C ASP A 53 2.29 -12.40 -1.19
N GLU A 54 3.22 -13.31 -1.47
CA GLU A 54 4.11 -13.17 -2.62
C GLU A 54 3.38 -13.32 -3.96
N THR A 55 2.34 -14.16 -4.01
CA THR A 55 1.61 -14.47 -5.24
C THR A 55 0.83 -13.27 -5.78
N HIS A 56 0.28 -12.42 -4.91
CA HIS A 56 -0.50 -11.24 -5.32
C HIS A 56 0.36 -9.98 -5.49
N ALA A 57 1.64 -10.02 -5.12
CA ALA A 57 2.44 -8.81 -5.10
C ALA A 57 2.83 -8.28 -6.47
N TYR A 58 2.85 -9.09 -7.52
CA TYR A 58 2.89 -8.56 -8.90
C TYR A 58 1.62 -7.77 -9.24
N SER A 59 0.44 -8.27 -8.89
CA SER A 59 -0.82 -7.54 -9.12
C SER A 59 -0.85 -6.22 -8.36
N VAL A 60 -0.32 -6.19 -7.13
CA VAL A 60 -0.21 -4.96 -6.34
C VAL A 60 0.87 -4.02 -6.87
N ALA A 61 2.01 -4.52 -7.32
CA ALA A 61 3.04 -3.70 -7.98
C ALA A 61 2.47 -3.04 -9.24
N ALA A 62 1.79 -3.81 -10.10
CA ALA A 62 1.10 -3.29 -11.27
C ALA A 62 0.01 -2.28 -10.88
N TYR A 63 -0.75 -2.53 -9.80
CA TYR A 63 -1.69 -1.54 -9.28
C TYR A 63 -0.99 -0.23 -8.94
N VAL A 64 0.10 -0.26 -8.16
CA VAL A 64 0.88 0.92 -7.75
C VAL A 64 1.33 1.71 -8.98
N GLU A 65 1.96 1.05 -9.93
CA GLU A 65 2.56 1.67 -11.12
C GLU A 65 1.56 2.21 -12.13
N LEU A 66 0.36 1.60 -12.21
CA LEU A 66 -0.72 2.06 -13.06
C LEU A 66 -1.57 3.17 -12.40
N ASN A 67 -1.36 3.54 -11.13
CA ASN A 67 -2.12 4.63 -10.51
C ASN A 67 -2.00 5.98 -11.25
N PRO A 68 -0.82 6.42 -11.73
CA PRO A 68 -0.70 7.62 -12.55
C PRO A 68 -1.50 7.57 -13.85
N VAL A 69 -1.55 6.40 -14.50
CA VAL A 69 -2.36 6.16 -15.72
C VAL A 69 -3.84 6.24 -15.39
N ARG A 70 -4.30 5.52 -14.34
CA ARG A 70 -5.69 5.56 -13.87
C ARG A 70 -6.13 6.95 -13.41
N ALA A 71 -5.20 7.79 -12.95
CA ALA A 71 -5.46 9.17 -12.57
C ALA A 71 -5.44 10.14 -13.76
N GLY A 72 -5.22 9.66 -14.99
CA GLY A 72 -5.16 10.48 -16.20
C GLY A 72 -3.94 11.41 -16.26
N MET A 73 -2.87 11.10 -15.51
CA MET A 73 -1.67 11.95 -15.44
C MET A 73 -0.65 11.64 -16.55
N THR A 74 -0.71 10.43 -17.09
CA THR A 74 0.16 9.95 -18.18
C THR A 74 -0.57 8.85 -18.94
N THR A 75 -0.16 8.63 -20.19
CA THR A 75 -0.64 7.52 -21.04
C THR A 75 0.04 6.20 -20.69
N CYS A 76 1.34 6.21 -20.40
CA CYS A 76 2.10 5.00 -20.09
C CYS A 76 2.65 5.05 -18.66
N ALA A 77 2.63 3.92 -17.93
CA ALA A 77 3.10 3.89 -16.54
C ALA A 77 4.56 4.38 -16.38
N TRP A 78 5.43 4.00 -17.33
CA TRP A 78 6.85 4.32 -17.32
C TRP A 78 7.21 5.75 -17.73
N GLU A 79 6.23 6.56 -18.16
CA GLU A 79 6.41 7.98 -18.42
C GLU A 79 6.25 8.83 -17.15
N TYR A 80 5.71 8.26 -16.07
CA TYR A 80 5.55 8.99 -14.81
C TYR A 80 6.87 8.96 -14.01
N PRO A 81 7.56 10.10 -13.82
CA PRO A 81 8.92 10.11 -13.28
C PRO A 81 9.00 9.82 -11.78
N TRP A 82 7.86 9.81 -11.07
CA TRP A 82 7.79 9.59 -9.63
C TRP A 82 7.27 8.18 -9.30
N SER A 83 7.71 7.18 -10.06
CA SER A 83 7.30 5.77 -9.95
C SER A 83 8.44 4.83 -10.34
N SER A 84 8.41 3.60 -9.81
CA SER A 84 9.31 2.50 -10.18
C SER A 84 9.10 1.98 -11.61
N ALA A 85 7.97 2.31 -12.24
CA ALA A 85 7.61 1.81 -13.57
C ALA A 85 8.67 2.10 -14.64
N ALA A 86 9.37 3.24 -14.55
CA ALA A 86 10.44 3.57 -15.49
C ALA A 86 11.58 2.54 -15.41
N ALA A 87 12.03 2.20 -14.19
CA ALA A 87 13.07 1.21 -13.98
C ALA A 87 12.63 -0.18 -14.48
N HIS A 88 11.42 -0.62 -14.09
CA HIS A 88 10.92 -1.95 -14.46
C HIS A 88 10.59 -2.11 -15.94
N CYS A 89 10.12 -1.06 -16.63
CA CYS A 89 9.70 -1.17 -18.03
C CYS A 89 10.80 -0.78 -19.03
N THR A 90 11.73 0.10 -18.67
CA THR A 90 12.72 0.63 -19.63
C THR A 90 14.12 0.15 -19.38
N GLY A 91 14.41 -0.44 -18.21
CA GLY A 91 15.76 -0.82 -17.81
C GLY A 91 16.64 0.38 -17.45
N VAL A 92 16.06 1.58 -17.34
CA VAL A 92 16.73 2.75 -16.77
C VAL A 92 17.07 2.45 -15.31
N GLU A 93 18.29 2.78 -14.91
CA GLU A 93 18.75 2.60 -13.54
C GLU A 93 17.93 3.44 -12.56
N ASP A 94 17.64 2.87 -11.38
CA ASP A 94 16.96 3.60 -10.31
C ASP A 94 17.89 4.68 -9.72
N ALA A 95 17.71 5.92 -10.18
CA ALA A 95 18.44 7.06 -9.67
C ALA A 95 18.21 7.32 -8.16
N SER A 96 17.13 6.78 -7.57
CA SER A 96 16.83 6.97 -6.15
C SER A 96 17.62 6.04 -5.23
N GLY A 97 18.07 4.88 -5.74
CA GLY A 97 18.66 3.80 -4.95
C GLY A 97 17.71 3.21 -3.89
N LEU A 98 16.41 3.48 -3.99
CA LEU A 98 15.39 3.01 -3.06
C LEU A 98 14.71 1.73 -3.55
N LEU A 99 14.78 1.46 -4.87
CA LEU A 99 14.19 0.27 -5.45
C LEU A 99 15.09 -0.93 -5.18
N ASP A 100 14.53 -1.88 -4.44
CA ASP A 100 15.05 -3.23 -4.41
C ASP A 100 14.52 -3.97 -5.64
N VAL A 101 15.24 -3.81 -6.75
CA VAL A 101 15.00 -4.54 -8.01
C VAL A 101 15.57 -5.96 -7.96
N GLY A 102 15.79 -6.54 -6.76
CA GLY A 102 16.40 -7.85 -6.55
C GLY A 102 15.66 -9.00 -7.25
N ALA A 103 16.00 -10.25 -6.89
CA ALA A 103 15.62 -11.49 -7.58
C ALA A 103 14.16 -11.59 -8.09
N TRP A 104 13.22 -10.92 -7.42
CA TRP A 104 11.81 -10.83 -7.82
C TRP A 104 11.60 -10.18 -9.19
N PHE A 105 12.28 -9.06 -9.49
CA PHE A 105 12.20 -8.40 -10.80
C PHE A 105 13.24 -8.91 -11.79
N GLU A 106 14.37 -9.48 -11.33
CA GLU A 106 15.32 -10.15 -12.22
C GLU A 106 14.68 -11.30 -13.00
N ALA A 107 13.71 -12.00 -12.39
CA ALA A 107 12.93 -13.04 -13.06
C ALA A 107 11.89 -12.50 -14.06
N MET A 108 11.66 -11.18 -14.10
CA MET A 108 10.66 -10.52 -14.94
C MET A 108 11.34 -9.57 -15.94
N PRO A 109 11.55 -10.00 -17.20
CA PRO A 109 12.09 -9.12 -18.23
C PRO A 109 11.26 -7.85 -18.40
N THR A 110 11.93 -6.74 -18.72
CA THR A 110 11.28 -5.42 -18.86
C THR A 110 10.12 -5.42 -19.87
N SER A 111 10.26 -6.13 -20.99
CA SER A 111 9.20 -6.30 -22.00
C SER A 111 7.99 -7.04 -21.43
N ARG A 112 8.21 -8.11 -20.68
CA ARG A 112 7.16 -8.90 -20.04
C ARG A 112 6.41 -8.08 -18.99
N TRP A 113 7.11 -7.21 -18.27
CA TRP A 113 6.44 -6.31 -17.33
C TRP A 113 5.54 -5.30 -18.04
N ARG A 114 5.97 -4.72 -19.16
CA ARG A 114 5.09 -3.84 -19.98
C ARG A 114 3.81 -4.56 -20.41
N GLU A 115 3.94 -5.76 -20.99
CA GLU A 115 2.80 -6.58 -21.39
C GLU A 115 1.85 -6.86 -20.21
N THR A 116 2.43 -7.12 -19.04
CA THR A 116 1.66 -7.35 -17.81
C THR A 116 0.86 -6.11 -17.41
N LEU A 117 1.47 -4.92 -17.48
CA LEU A 117 0.77 -3.66 -17.19
C LEU A 117 -0.37 -3.40 -18.20
N ASP A 118 -0.16 -3.68 -19.48
CA ASP A 118 -1.16 -3.49 -20.55
C ASP A 118 -2.36 -4.44 -20.40
N VAL A 119 -2.11 -5.68 -19.97
CA VAL A 119 -3.19 -6.64 -19.65
C VAL A 119 -3.95 -6.20 -18.41
N ILE A 120 -3.25 -5.82 -17.33
CA ILE A 120 -3.87 -5.48 -16.04
C ILE A 120 -4.64 -4.16 -16.10
N VAL A 121 -4.15 -3.14 -16.82
CA VAL A 121 -4.88 -1.88 -16.97
C VAL A 121 -6.24 -2.07 -17.63
N SER A 122 -6.38 -3.12 -18.44
CA SER A 122 -7.61 -3.47 -19.16
C SER A 122 -8.59 -4.32 -18.33
N ALA A 123 -8.15 -4.93 -17.22
CA ALA A 123 -8.87 -5.98 -16.48
C ALA A 123 -9.21 -5.58 -15.03
N ASP A 124 -9.79 -4.40 -14.79
CA ASP A 124 -9.99 -3.65 -13.52
C ASP A 124 -10.59 -4.40 -12.28
N GLU A 125 -10.74 -5.71 -12.32
CA GLU A 125 -11.39 -6.55 -11.29
C GLU A 125 -10.67 -6.51 -9.93
N THR A 126 -9.33 -6.55 -9.90
CA THR A 126 -8.56 -6.64 -8.63
C THR A 126 -8.41 -5.30 -7.90
N VAL A 127 -8.60 -4.17 -8.59
CA VAL A 127 -8.35 -2.82 -8.05
C VAL A 127 -9.25 -2.52 -6.86
N SER A 128 -10.53 -2.87 -6.96
CA SER A 128 -11.49 -2.65 -5.88
C SER A 128 -11.13 -3.44 -4.62
N GLN A 129 -10.61 -4.66 -4.77
CA GLN A 129 -10.14 -5.48 -3.66
C GLN A 129 -8.91 -4.86 -2.99
N ILE A 130 -7.88 -4.49 -3.76
CA ILE A 130 -6.66 -3.86 -3.24
C ILE A 130 -7.00 -2.62 -2.40
N ARG A 131 -7.89 -1.75 -2.92
CA ARG A 131 -8.34 -0.55 -2.20
C ARG A 131 -9.10 -0.88 -0.92
N ALA A 132 -9.97 -1.88 -0.93
CA ALA A 132 -10.74 -2.30 0.24
C ALA A 132 -9.84 -2.88 1.34
N HIS A 133 -8.89 -3.73 0.99
CA HIS A 133 -7.92 -4.32 1.91
C HIS A 133 -6.98 -3.26 2.49
N THR A 134 -6.44 -2.37 1.65
CA THR A 134 -5.59 -1.25 2.09
C THR A 134 -6.30 -0.36 3.11
N ARG A 135 -7.55 0.06 2.82
CA ARG A 135 -8.32 0.94 3.71
C ARG A 135 -8.70 0.27 5.04
N SER A 136 -8.96 -1.04 5.03
CA SER A 136 -9.32 -1.79 6.23
C SER A 136 -8.12 -2.27 7.04
N GLY A 137 -6.93 -2.27 6.44
CA GLY A 137 -5.72 -2.87 7.00
C GLY A 137 -5.73 -4.39 7.02
N ARG A 138 -6.69 -5.02 6.34
CA ARG A 138 -6.84 -6.48 6.31
C ARG A 138 -5.83 -7.11 5.36
N PRO A 139 -5.25 -8.27 5.71
CA PRO A 139 -4.34 -8.98 4.82
C PRO A 139 -5.00 -9.26 3.47
N PHE A 140 -4.24 -9.14 2.38
CA PHE A 140 -4.66 -9.46 1.02
C PHE A 140 -3.79 -10.63 0.53
N GLY A 141 -4.39 -11.74 0.17
CA GLY A 141 -3.65 -12.95 -0.22
C GLY A 141 -4.54 -14.17 -0.24
N ASP A 142 -3.94 -15.32 -0.56
CA ASP A 142 -4.62 -16.61 -0.63
C ASP A 142 -5.08 -17.12 0.76
N GLU A 143 -5.94 -18.14 0.76
CA GLU A 143 -6.48 -18.70 2.00
C GLU A 143 -5.40 -19.22 2.96
N THR A 144 -4.29 -19.74 2.44
CA THR A 144 -3.19 -20.28 3.25
C THR A 144 -2.49 -19.15 3.98
N PHE A 145 -2.19 -18.06 3.29
CA PHE A 145 -1.64 -16.85 3.85
C PHE A 145 -2.57 -16.26 4.92
N LEU A 146 -3.87 -16.13 4.62
CA LEU A 146 -4.85 -15.59 5.57
C LEU A 146 -4.89 -16.41 6.87
N LYS A 147 -4.88 -17.75 6.79
CA LYS A 147 -4.82 -18.65 7.96
C LYS A 147 -3.54 -18.44 8.77
N ASN A 148 -2.39 -18.32 8.10
CA ASN A 148 -1.10 -18.11 8.77
C ASN A 148 -1.03 -16.76 9.50
N VAL A 149 -1.58 -15.71 8.88
CA VAL A 149 -1.68 -14.40 9.51
C VAL A 149 -2.62 -14.45 10.71
N GLU A 150 -3.74 -15.17 10.64
CA GLU A 150 -4.70 -15.32 11.75
C GLU A 150 -4.11 -15.95 13.01
N VAL A 151 -3.15 -16.87 12.84
CA VAL A 151 -2.40 -17.44 13.99
C VAL A 151 -1.49 -16.40 14.65
N SER A 152 -0.96 -15.45 13.86
CA SER A 152 0.04 -14.47 14.30
C SER A 152 -0.59 -13.17 14.84
N VAL A 153 -1.80 -12.83 14.39
CA VAL A 153 -2.54 -11.64 14.85
C VAL A 153 -3.86 -12.06 15.45
N ARG A 154 -4.10 -11.68 16.72
CA ARG A 154 -5.28 -12.08 17.51
C ARG A 154 -6.64 -11.83 16.84
N HIS A 155 -6.74 -10.97 15.81
CA HIS A 155 -7.97 -10.70 15.07
C HIS A 155 -7.69 -10.39 13.58
N VAL A 156 -7.87 -11.38 12.70
CA VAL A 156 -7.84 -11.19 11.24
C VAL A 156 -9.24 -11.00 10.66
N LEU A 157 -10.25 -11.62 11.28
CA LEU A 157 -11.65 -11.51 10.88
C LEU A 157 -12.35 -10.28 11.49
N PRO A 158 -13.41 -9.75 10.83
CA PRO A 158 -14.22 -8.67 11.38
C PRO A 158 -14.71 -8.99 12.79
N THR A 159 -14.31 -8.19 13.77
CA THR A 159 -15.17 -7.96 14.94
C THR A 159 -16.31 -7.05 14.50
N LEU A 160 -17.54 -7.38 14.94
CA LEU A 160 -18.72 -6.57 14.64
C LEU A 160 -18.44 -5.10 14.98
N ARG A 161 -18.54 -4.21 13.97
CA ARG A 161 -18.42 -2.77 14.20
C ARG A 161 -19.59 -2.31 15.06
N GLY A 162 -19.31 -1.89 16.29
CA GLY A 162 -20.30 -1.31 17.18
C GLY A 162 -19.80 -1.22 18.62
N ARG A 163 -20.41 -0.30 19.40
CA ARG A 163 -20.27 -0.26 20.85
C ARG A 163 -20.62 -1.65 21.41
N PRO A 164 -19.83 -2.23 22.34
CA PRO A 164 -20.20 -3.48 23.01
C PRO A 164 -21.64 -3.37 23.51
N ARG A 165 -22.50 -4.33 23.15
CA ARG A 165 -23.86 -4.37 23.70
C ARG A 165 -23.71 -4.44 25.22
N LYS A 166 -24.27 -3.45 25.92
CA LYS A 166 -24.31 -3.45 27.39
C LYS A 166 -25.09 -4.70 27.78
N ASN A 167 -24.42 -5.68 28.38
CA ASN A 167 -25.10 -6.83 28.98
C ASN A 167 -26.18 -6.28 29.90
N GLY A 168 -27.43 -6.68 29.66
CA GLY A 168 -28.61 -6.10 30.29
C GLY A 168 -28.45 -6.08 31.80
N THR A 169 -28.47 -4.89 32.39
CA THR A 169 -28.58 -4.71 33.82
C THR A 169 -29.92 -5.31 34.23
N VAL A 170 -29.90 -6.50 34.84
CA VAL A 170 -31.07 -7.04 35.53
C VAL A 170 -31.42 -6.03 36.61
N ALA A 171 -32.54 -5.33 36.42
CA ALA A 171 -33.08 -4.44 37.44
C ALA A 171 -33.36 -5.29 38.69
N ARG A 172 -32.60 -5.04 39.77
CA ARG A 172 -32.94 -5.52 41.10
C ARG A 172 -34.28 -4.90 41.49
N ARG A 173 -35.36 -5.67 41.43
CA ARG A 173 -36.58 -5.42 42.21
C ARG A 173 -36.35 -5.94 43.62
N VAL A 174 -36.34 -5.08 44.62
CA VAL A 174 -36.87 -5.30 45.99
C VAL A 174 -37.01 -3.92 46.67
N PRO A 175 -37.97 -3.68 47.58
CA PRO A 175 -39.15 -4.47 47.96
C PRO A 175 -40.45 -3.96 47.33
#